data_AF-A0A841JDY7-F1
#
_entry.id   AF-A0A841JDY7-F1
#
_cell.length_a   1.000
_cell.length_b   1.000
_cell.length_c   1.000
_cell.angle_alpha   90.00
_cell.angle_beta   90.00
_cell.angle_gamma   90.00
#
_symmetry.space_group_name_H-M   'P 1'
#
loop_
_entity.id
_entity.type
_entity.pdbx_description
1 polymer ?
#
loop_
_entity_poly.entity_id
_entity_poly.type
_entity_poly.pdbx_seq_one_letter_code
_entity_poly.pdbx_strand_id
1 'polypeptide(L)'
;MPDHVHIFVGFKPTILISDFVKEIKVESNDFINSKNWIKGKFSWQEGYGVFSYSHSHIDAVIRYVLNQEIHHQKKTFRQEYLELLKKFEIPFEAEYLFDFIE
;
A
#
# COMPACT_ATOMS: atom_id res chain seq x y z
N MET A 1 10.18 -4.15 -4.69
CA MET A 1 9.10 -5.10 -4.36
C MET A 1 9.73 -6.46 -4.19
N PRO A 2 9.55 -7.07 -3.02
CA PRO A 2 8.43 -8.01 -2.94
C PRO A 2 7.56 -7.90 -1.67
N ASP A 3 7.74 -6.85 -0.86
CA ASP A 3 7.22 -6.74 0.51
C ASP A 3 5.91 -5.94 0.66
N HIS A 4 5.49 -5.18 -0.36
CA HIS A 4 4.26 -4.37 -0.32
C HIS A 4 3.64 -4.19 -1.72
N VAL A 5 2.40 -3.68 -1.76
CA VAL A 5 1.62 -3.45 -2.99
C VAL A 5 1.04 -2.04 -2.98
N HIS A 6 1.07 -1.38 -4.15
CA HIS A 6 0.40 -0.11 -4.40
C HIS A 6 -0.88 -0.35 -5.22
N ILE A 7 -2.01 0.24 -4.80
CA ILE A 7 -3.29 0.15 -5.51
C ILE A 7 -3.80 1.56 -5.76
N PHE A 8 -4.06 1.89 -7.02
CA PHE A 8 -4.76 3.13 -7.40
C PHE A 8 -6.14 2.80 -7.93
N VAL A 9 -7.16 3.39 -7.33
CA VAL A 9 -8.55 2.98 -7.52
C VAL A 9 -9.49 4.16 -7.22
N GLY A 10 -10.57 4.23 -7.98
CA GLY A 10 -11.68 5.14 -7.74
C GLY A 10 -12.75 4.50 -6.86
N PHE A 11 -13.29 5.25 -5.91
CA PHE A 11 -14.30 4.77 -4.96
C PHE A 11 -15.58 5.60 -5.02
N LYS A 12 -16.70 4.95 -4.70
CA LYS A 12 -17.93 5.67 -4.39
C LYS A 12 -17.81 6.27 -2.98
N PRO A 13 -18.30 7.49 -2.73
CA PRO A 13 -18.25 8.13 -1.40
C PRO A 13 -18.96 7.35 -0.29
N THR A 14 -19.85 6.43 -0.65
CA THR A 14 -20.59 5.58 0.28
C THR A 14 -19.78 4.40 0.83
N ILE A 15 -18.56 4.19 0.34
CA ILE A 15 -17.70 3.06 0.75
C ILE A 15 -16.69 3.56 1.77
N LEU A 16 -16.62 2.90 2.92
CA LEU A 16 -15.57 3.16 3.90
C LEU A 16 -14.25 2.55 3.42
N ILE A 17 -13.21 3.38 3.39
CA ILE A 17 -11.87 2.96 2.94
C ILE A 17 -11.34 1.82 3.82
N SER A 18 -11.62 1.85 5.13
CA SER A 18 -11.23 0.79 6.06
C SER A 18 -11.84 -0.55 5.70
N ASP A 19 -13.11 -0.58 5.32
CA ASP A 19 -13.81 -1.81 4.93
C ASP A 19 -13.27 -2.33 3.61
N PHE A 20 -13.03 -1.45 2.65
CA PHE A 20 -12.44 -1.81 1.37
C PHE A 20 -11.04 -2.46 1.54
N VAL A 21 -10.16 -1.84 2.32
CA VAL A 21 -8.82 -2.38 2.56
C VAL A 21 -8.90 -3.70 3.35
N LYS A 22 -9.81 -3.80 4.31
CA LYS A 22 -10.07 -5.04 5.05
C LYS A 22 -10.47 -6.17 4.12
N GLU A 23 -11.43 -5.96 3.22
CA GLU A 23 -11.87 -6.97 2.26
C GLU A 23 -10.73 -7.43 1.37
N ILE A 24 -9.94 -6.52 0.80
CA ILE A 24 -8.74 -6.90 0.03
C ILE A 24 -7.84 -7.82 0.83
N LYS A 25 -7.51 -7.42 2.07
CA LYS A 25 -6.56 -8.17 2.90
C LYS A 25 -7.10 -9.55 3.30
N VAL A 26 -8.38 -9.64 3.66
CA VAL A 26 -9.02 -10.90 4.06
C VAL A 26 -9.12 -11.86 2.87
N GLU A 27 -9.71 -11.40 1.76
CA GLU A 27 -9.94 -12.25 0.59
C GLU A 27 -8.63 -12.73 -0.02
N SER A 28 -7.62 -11.85 -0.11
CA SER A 28 -6.30 -12.26 -0.62
C SER A 28 -5.54 -13.18 0.35
N ASN A 29 -5.66 -12.97 1.67
CA ASN A 29 -5.10 -13.90 2.66
C ASN A 29 -5.69 -15.30 2.48
N ASP A 30 -7.02 -15.40 2.46
CA ASP A 30 -7.70 -16.69 2.37
C ASP A 30 -7.44 -17.36 1.02
N PHE A 31 -7.44 -16.59 -0.06
CA PHE A 31 -7.13 -17.10 -1.38
C PHE A 31 -5.70 -17.66 -1.45
N ILE A 32 -4.67 -16.89 -1.08
CA ILE A 32 -3.26 -17.33 -1.16
C ILE A 32 -3.00 -18.52 -0.24
N ASN A 33 -3.53 -18.49 0.99
CA ASN A 33 -3.34 -19.57 1.96
C ASN A 33 -4.08 -20.85 1.53
N SER A 34 -5.30 -20.74 1.00
CA SER A 34 -6.05 -21.92 0.49
C SER A 34 -5.36 -22.62 -0.67
N LYS A 35 -4.59 -21.86 -1.48
CA LYS A 35 -3.81 -22.40 -2.60
C LYS A 35 -2.46 -22.98 -2.18
N ASN A 36 -2.01 -22.77 -0.94
CA ASN A 36 -0.68 -23.17 -0.45
C ASN A 36 0.47 -22.71 -1.37
N TRP A 37 0.37 -21.48 -1.91
CA TRP A 37 1.36 -20.96 -2.87
C TRP A 37 2.70 -20.56 -2.25
N ILE A 38 2.75 -20.36 -0.93
CA ILE A 38 3.97 -20.01 -0.22
C ILE A 38 4.29 -21.03 0.86
N LYS A 39 5.56 -21.12 1.25
CA LYS A 39 5.96 -21.88 2.44
C LYS A 39 5.55 -21.09 3.69
N GLY A 40 4.70 -21.68 4.52
CA GLY A 40 4.16 -21.03 5.71
C GLY A 40 2.78 -20.43 5.46
N LYS A 41 2.39 -19.46 6.29
CA LYS A 41 1.10 -18.76 6.19
C LYS A 41 1.33 -17.34 5.70
N PHE A 42 0.63 -16.95 4.64
CA PHE A 42 0.63 -15.58 4.16
C PHE A 42 -0.22 -14.70 5.09
N SER A 43 0.28 -13.52 5.40
CA SER A 43 -0.42 -12.50 6.18
C SER A 43 0.05 -11.12 5.78
N TRP A 44 -0.88 -10.20 5.61
CA TRP A 44 -0.57 -8.77 5.50
C TRP A 44 -0.09 -8.17 6.81
N GLN A 45 0.80 -7.17 6.71
CA GLN A 45 1.14 -6.29 7.83
C GLN A 45 -0.11 -5.60 8.41
N GLU A 46 -0.08 -5.25 9.69
CA GLU A 46 -1.10 -4.43 10.31
C GLU A 46 -1.10 -3.00 9.75
N GLY A 47 -2.27 -2.37 9.71
CA GLY A 47 -2.43 -1.01 9.18
C GLY A 47 -2.27 -0.88 7.66
N TYR A 48 -2.44 0.34 7.15
CA TYR A 48 -2.36 0.65 5.72
C TYR A 48 -2.13 2.15 5.50
N GLY A 49 -1.53 2.54 4.38
CA GLY A 49 -1.40 3.93 3.97
C GLY A 49 -2.41 4.26 2.86
N VAL A 50 -3.13 5.38 2.99
CA VAL A 50 -4.06 5.88 1.96
C VAL A 50 -3.83 7.36 1.74
N PHE A 51 -3.71 7.74 0.47
CA PHE A 51 -3.46 9.11 0.05
C PHE A 51 -4.41 9.46 -1.11
N SER A 52 -5.12 10.58 -0.99
CA SER A 52 -6.10 11.02 -1.98
C SER A 52 -5.46 11.88 -3.07
N TYR A 53 -5.92 11.71 -4.31
CA TYR A 53 -5.45 12.47 -5.47
C TYR A 53 -6.64 13.07 -6.22
N SER A 54 -6.49 14.30 -6.72
CA SER A 54 -7.47 14.92 -7.62
C SER A 54 -7.44 14.30 -9.01
N HIS A 55 -8.53 14.48 -9.76
CA HIS A 55 -8.68 13.95 -11.12
C HIS A 55 -7.54 14.36 -12.07
N SER A 56 -7.03 15.58 -11.95
CA SER A 56 -5.90 16.08 -12.74
C SER A 56 -4.59 15.29 -12.54
N HIS A 57 -4.47 14.53 -11.47
CA HIS A 57 -3.27 13.75 -11.15
C HIS A 57 -3.35 12.30 -11.64
N ILE A 58 -4.47 11.84 -12.21
CA ILE A 58 -4.71 10.43 -12.57
C ILE A 58 -3.55 9.86 -13.39
N ASP A 59 -3.17 10.51 -14.50
CA ASP A 59 -2.11 10.01 -15.37
C ASP A 59 -0.75 9.93 -14.65
N ALA A 60 -0.47 10.89 -13.78
CA ALA A 60 0.76 10.91 -13.01
C ALA A 60 0.81 9.76 -11.98
N VAL A 61 -0.31 9.48 -11.31
CA VAL A 61 -0.41 8.39 -10.32
C VAL A 61 -0.38 7.02 -11.01
N ILE A 62 -1.05 6.85 -12.15
CA ILE A 62 -0.98 5.62 -12.94
C ILE A 62 0.47 5.35 -13.35
N ARG A 63 1.16 6.35 -13.91
CA ARG A 63 2.59 6.19 -14.26
C ARG A 63 3.44 5.87 -13.04
N TYR A 64 3.16 6.47 -11.88
CA TYR A 64 3.88 6.18 -10.65
C TYR A 64 3.71 4.72 -10.23
N VAL A 65 2.48 4.20 -10.18
CA VAL A 65 2.21 2.79 -9.80
C VAL A 65 2.83 1.81 -10.78
N LEU A 66 2.73 2.06 -12.09
CA LEU A 66 3.29 1.16 -13.12
C LEU A 66 4.83 1.09 -13.09
N ASN A 67 5.50 2.15 -12.61
CA ASN A 67 6.96 2.21 -12.54
C ASN A 67 7.52 1.82 -11.15
N GLN A 68 6.70 1.31 -10.25
CA GLN A 68 7.11 1.01 -8.87
C GLN A 68 8.23 -0.04 -8.78
N GLU A 69 8.22 -1.04 -9.67
CA GLU A 69 9.29 -2.05 -9.70
C GLU A 69 10.66 -1.40 -9.93
N ILE A 70 10.74 -0.47 -10.89
CA ILE A 70 11.95 0.30 -11.20
C ILE A 70 12.29 1.25 -10.05
N HIS A 71 11.29 1.92 -9.45
CA HIS A 71 11.48 2.81 -8.31
C HIS A 71 12.16 2.08 -7.14
N HIS A 72 11.69 0.87 -6.84
CA HIS A 72 12.21 0.07 -5.75
C HIS A 72 13.57 -0.60 -6.00
N GLN A 73 14.14 -0.46 -7.20
CA GLN A 73 15.55 -0.81 -7.41
C GLN A 73 16.50 0.17 -6.69
N LYS A 74 16.02 1.38 -6.38
CA LYS A 74 16.85 2.46 -5.80
C LYS A 74 16.34 2.97 -4.45
N LYS A 75 15.13 2.57 -4.04
CA LYS A 75 14.46 3.15 -2.88
C LYS A 75 13.63 2.11 -2.14
N THR A 76 13.75 2.10 -0.82
CA THR A 76 13.00 1.14 0.03
C THR A 76 11.56 1.61 0.26
N PHE A 77 10.69 0.67 0.64
CA PHE A 77 9.32 0.99 1.07
C PHE A 77 9.31 2.03 2.19
N ARG A 78 10.18 1.87 3.19
CA ARG A 78 10.31 2.82 4.31
C ARG A 78 10.58 4.24 3.84
N GLN A 79 11.56 4.41 2.95
CA GLN A 79 11.90 5.73 2.39
C GLN A 79 10.72 6.32 1.62
N GLU A 80 10.03 5.49 0.83
CA GLU A 80 8.87 5.92 0.07
C GLU A 80 7.71 6.36 0.94
N TYR A 81 7.35 5.55 1.94
CA TYR A 81 6.28 5.86 2.87
C TYR A 81 6.54 7.18 3.61
N LEU A 82 7.77 7.40 4.10
CA LEU A 82 8.15 8.66 4.74
C LEU A 82 8.06 9.86 3.79
N GLU A 83 8.42 9.70 2.52
CA GLU A 83 8.26 10.76 1.52
C GLU A 83 6.79 11.05 1.23
N LEU A 84 5.93 10.03 1.20
CA LEU A 84 4.48 10.23 1.06
C LEU A 84 3.92 10.99 2.27
N LEU A 85 4.25 10.60 3.50
CA LEU A 85 3.82 11.33 4.70
C LEU A 85 4.24 12.80 4.64
N LYS A 86 5.49 13.08 4.27
CA LYS A 86 5.99 14.46 4.09
C LYS A 86 5.26 15.21 2.98
N LYS A 87 5.08 14.59 1.82
CA LYS A 87 4.42 15.20 0.65
C LYS A 87 2.97 15.58 0.94
N PHE A 88 2.29 14.78 1.75
CA PHE A 88 0.90 15.00 2.16
C PHE A 88 0.77 15.77 3.48
N GLU A 89 1.88 16.28 4.01
CA GLU A 89 1.93 17.08 5.24
C GLU A 89 1.29 16.37 6.44
N ILE A 90 1.44 15.04 6.50
CA ILE A 90 0.89 14.21 7.57
C ILE A 90 1.89 14.20 8.72
N PRO A 91 1.54 14.72 9.91
CA PRO A 91 2.39 14.61 11.08
C PRO A 91 2.45 13.14 11.52
N PHE A 92 3.64 12.69 11.91
CA PHE A 92 3.85 11.33 12.40
C PHE A 92 4.95 11.32 13.46
N GLU A 93 4.85 10.38 14.37
CA GLU A 93 5.90 10.06 15.34
C GLU A 93 6.54 8.75 14.91
N ALA A 94 7.87 8.66 15.01
CA ALA A 94 8.63 7.54 14.44
C ALA A 94 8.25 6.18 15.07
N GLU A 95 7.80 6.20 16.32
CA GLU A 95 7.36 5.02 17.09
C GLU A 95 5.99 4.46 16.68
N TYR A 96 5.19 5.21 15.92
CA TYR A 96 3.91 4.76 15.37
C TYR A 96 3.97 4.41 13.88
N LEU A 97 5.17 4.36 13.30
CA LEU A 97 5.37 3.88 11.94
C LEU A 97 5.29 2.34 11.89
N PHE A 98 5.12 1.80 10.67
CA PHE A 98 5.08 0.35 10.47
C PHE A 98 6.36 -0.34 10.93
N ASP A 99 6.21 -1.62 11.29
CA ASP A 99 7.33 -2.56 11.41
C ASP A 99 7.85 -2.88 10.01
N PHE A 100 8.85 -2.12 9.56
CA PHE A 100 9.46 -2.30 8.25
C PHE A 100 10.28 -3.60 8.21
N ILE A 101 10.08 -4.38 7.15
CA ILE A 101 10.90 -5.55 6.83
C ILE A 101 12.14 -5.04 6.09
N GLU A 102 13.35 -5.41 6.52
CA GLU A 102 14.62 -5.10 5.85
C GLU A 102 15.04 -6.17 4.85
#